data_AF-A0A7J9UUW0-F1
#
_entry.id   AF-A0A7J9UUW0-F1
#
_cell.length_a   1.000
_cell.length_b   1.000
_cell.length_c   1.000
_cell.angle_alpha   90.00
_cell.angle_beta   90.00
_cell.angle_gamma   90.00
#
_symmetry.space_group_name_H-M   'P 1'
#
loop_
_entity.id
_entity.type
_entity.pdbx_description
1 polymer ?
#
loop_
_entity_poly.entity_id
_entity_poly.type
_entity_poly.pdbx_seq_one_letter_code
_entity_poly.pdbx_strand_id
1 'polypeptide(L)' 'MAGDRRGWELRFGIWATEQQAHALLERVHRLLCPDPDHAPPCPIPWESAIGPIDHAEAGRYRALLDQVAIEDPDEVRRRT' A
#
# COMPACT_ATOMS: atom_id res chain seq x y z
N MET A 1 31.01 -4.68 2.87
CA MET A 1 30.77 -3.45 3.64
C MET A 1 29.34 -3.01 3.36
N ALA A 2 28.36 -3.52 4.12
CA ALA A 2 26.97 -3.05 3.99
C ALA A 2 26.86 -1.78 4.84
N GLY A 3 26.92 -0.62 4.19
CA GLY A 3 26.64 0.65 4.86
C GLY A 3 25.24 0.65 5.44
N ASP A 4 25.07 1.29 6.59
CA ASP A 4 23.81 1.56 7.28
C ASP A 4 22.80 2.20 6.30
N ARG A 5 22.00 1.37 5.60
CA ARG A 5 20.95 1.86 4.70
C ARG A 5 19.79 2.33 5.56
N ARG A 6 19.82 3.61 5.91
CA ARG A 6 18.67 4.32 6.49
C ARG A 6 17.60 4.48 5.41
N GLY A 7 16.76 3.45 5.28
CA GLY A 7 15.54 3.49 4.48
C GLY A 7 14.39 4.08 5.30
N TRP A 8 13.43 4.70 4.62
CA TRP A 8 12.17 5.11 5.22
C TRP A 8 11.09 4.12 4.78
N GLU A 9 10.32 3.60 5.73
CA GLU A 9 9.16 2.74 5.44
C GLU A 9 7.88 3.58 5.53
N LEU A 10 7.03 3.46 4.51
CA LEU A 10 5.68 3.99 4.51
C LEU A 10 4.70 2.81 4.53
N ARG A 11 3.84 2.75 5.54
CA ARG A 11 2.81 1.72 5.70
C ARG A 11 1.43 2.36 5.58
N PHE A 12 0.55 1.75 4.79
CA PHE A 12 -0.80 2.23 4.55
C PHE A 12 -1.80 1.09 4.78
N GLY A 13 -2.87 1.36 5.51
CA GLY A 13 -4.04 0.49 5.55
C GLY A 13 -5.00 0.90 4.44
N ILE A 14 -5.45 -0.06 3.65
CA ILE A 14 -6.38 0.17 2.55
C ILE A 14 -7.55 -0.80 2.63
N TRP A 15 -8.75 -0.30 2.32
CA TRP A 15 -9.95 -1.12 2.16
C TRP A 15 -10.13 -1.37 0.67
N ALA A 16 -9.65 -2.52 0.22
CA ALA A 16 -9.54 -2.83 -1.20
C ALA A 16 -9.73 -4.34 -1.43
N THR A 17 -10.18 -4.73 -2.61
CA THR A 17 -9.92 -6.08 -3.12
C THR A 17 -8.43 -6.23 -3.42
N GLU A 18 -7.95 -7.48 -3.54
CA GLU A 18 -6.58 -7.77 -3.98
C GLU A 18 -6.26 -7.08 -5.32
N GLN A 19 -7.18 -7.17 -6.30
CA GLN A 19 -7.02 -6.50 -7.58
C GLN A 19 -6.89 -4.97 -7.45
N GLN A 20 -7.70 -4.35 -6.59
CA GLN A 20 -7.61 -2.90 -6.33
C GLN A 20 -6.29 -2.53 -5.65
N ALA A 21 -5.80 -3.35 -4.71
CA ALA A 21 -4.52 -3.14 -4.04
C ALA A 21 -3.34 -3.22 -5.02
N HIS A 22 -3.34 -4.21 -5.92
CA HIS A 22 -2.33 -4.32 -6.98
C HIS A 22 -2.37 -3.13 -7.94
N ALA A 23 -3.56 -2.73 -8.39
CA ALA A 23 -3.70 -1.55 -9.26
C ALA A 23 -3.21 -0.25 -8.59
N LEU A 24 -3.41 -0.11 -7.28
CA LEU A 24 -2.85 1.00 -6.50
C LEU A 24 -1.31 0.93 -6.45
N LEU A 25 -0.75 -0.24 -6.18
CA LEU A 25 0.70 -0.45 -6.11
C LEU A 25 1.40 -0.06 -7.42
N GLU A 26 0.85 -0.47 -8.56
CA GLU A 26 1.37 -0.08 -9.88
C GLU A 26 1.37 1.44 -10.09
N ARG A 27 0.33 2.14 -9.61
CA ARG A 27 0.27 3.61 -9.67
C ARG A 27 1.36 4.22 -8.78
N VAL A 28 1.57 3.69 -7.58
CA VAL A 28 2.65 4.13 -6.69
C VAL A 28 4.01 3.91 -7.35
N HIS A 29 4.26 2.76 -7.98
CA HIS A 29 5.50 2.51 -8.72
C HIS A 29 5.75 3.51 -9.83
N ARG A 30 4.72 3.86 -10.62
CA ARG A 30 4.83 4.88 -11.67
C ARG A 30 5.07 6.28 -11.13
N LEU A 31 4.65 6.59 -9.90
CA LEU A 31 4.94 7.87 -9.25
C LEU A 31 6.37 7.93 -8.70
N LEU A 32 6.86 6.81 -8.16
CA LEU A 32 8.20 6.74 -7.59
C LEU A 32 9.27 6.60 -8.69
N CYS A 33 8.98 5.86 -9.76
CA CYS A 33 9.87 5.66 -10.90
C CYS A 33 9.69 6.76 -11.95
N PRO A 34 10.65 7.69 -12.10
CA PRO A 34 10.55 8.73 -13.13
C PRO A 34 10.63 8.16 -14.56
N ASP A 35 11.20 6.97 -14.73
CA ASP A 35 11.34 6.27 -16.00
C ASP A 35 11.27 4.76 -15.75
N PRO A 36 10.15 4.05 -16.00
CA PRO A 36 10.03 2.62 -15.72
C PRO A 36 10.86 1.72 -16.65
N ASP A 37 11.35 2.23 -17.78
CA ASP A 37 12.05 1.45 -18.81
C ASP A 37 13.58 1.60 -18.74
N HIS A 38 14.10 2.24 -17.68
CA HIS A 38 15.54 2.41 -17.48
C HIS A 38 16.27 1.07 -17.32
N ALA A 39 17.52 1.03 -17.80
CA ALA A 39 18.37 -0.16 -17.63
C ALA A 39 18.71 -0.39 -16.14
N PRO A 40 18.54 -1.61 -15.60
CA PRO A 40 18.84 -1.90 -14.20
C PRO A 40 20.34 -1.75 -13.89
N PRO A 41 20.73 -1.42 -12.63
CA PRO A 41 19.87 -1.24 -11.44
C PRO A 41 19.22 0.15 -11.33
N CYS A 42 18.05 0.22 -10.69
CA CYS A 42 17.34 1.48 -10.49
C CYS A 42 18.17 2.49 -9.68
N PRO A 43 18.28 3.76 -10.13
CA PRO A 43 19.03 4.79 -9.43
C PRO A 43 18.40 5.19 -8.08
N ILE A 44 17.10 4.92 -7.89
CA ILE A 44 16.37 5.17 -6.64
C ILE A 44 15.76 3.83 -6.19
N PRO A 45 16.46 3.05 -5.37
CA PRO A 45 15.98 1.73 -4.97
C PRO A 45 14.84 1.87 -3.95
N TRP A 46 13.63 1.45 -4.34
CA TRP A 46 12.51 1.22 -3.43
C TRP A 46 12.05 -0.24 -3.54
N GLU A 47 11.46 -0.72 -2.47
CA GLU A 47 10.75 -1.99 -2.42
C GLU A 47 9.32 -1.72 -1.95
N SER A 48 8.41 -2.61 -2.32
CA SER A 48 7.02 -2.51 -1.90
C SER A 48 6.40 -3.89 -1.83
N ALA A 49 5.47 -4.08 -0.89
CA ALA A 49 4.74 -5.32 -0.76
C ALA A 49 3.27 -5.02 -0.42
N ILE A 50 2.39 -5.93 -0.82
CA ILE A 50 1.02 -6.01 -0.31
C ILE A 50 1.00 -7.19 0.65
N GLY A 51 0.43 -6.98 1.83
CA GLY A 51 0.32 -8.03 2.85
C GLY A 51 -0.97 -7.90 3.63
N PRO A 52 -1.43 -8.98 4.27
CA PRO A 52 -2.55 -8.92 5.19
C PRO A 52 -2.19 -7.99 6.36
N ILE A 53 -3.21 -7.31 6.88
CA ILE A 53 -3.05 -6.53 8.11
C ILE A 53 -2.88 -7.50 9.27
N ASP A 54 -1.78 -7.36 10.02
CA ASP A 54 -1.60 -8.08 11.28
C ASP A 54 -2.73 -7.71 12.25
N HIS A 55 -3.33 -8.70 12.91
CA HIS A 55 -4.35 -8.50 13.95
C HIS A 55 -3.89 -7.51 15.04
N ALA A 56 -2.59 -7.50 15.37
CA ALA A 56 -2.02 -6.54 16.31
C ALA A 56 -2.02 -5.09 15.77
N GLU A 57 -1.96 -4.91 14.45
CA GLU A 57 -1.98 -3.61 13.78
C GLU A 57 -3.38 -3.17 13.34
N ALA A 58 -4.36 -4.08 13.29
CA ALA A 58 -5.71 -3.81 12.81
C ALA A 58 -6.39 -2.62 13.51
N GLY A 59 -6.10 -2.42 14.79
CA GLY A 59 -6.61 -1.26 15.55
C GLY A 59 -6.20 0.10 14.96
N ARG A 60 -5.04 0.19 14.30
CA ARG A 60 -4.54 1.44 13.69
C ARG A 60 -5.39 1.92 12.52
N TYR A 61 -6.12 1.01 11.90
CA TYR A 61 -6.91 1.30 10.70
C TYR A 61 -8.42 1.29 10.96
N ARG A 62 -8.85 1.39 12.24
CA ARG A 62 -10.28 1.45 12.57
C ARG A 62 -10.99 2.60 11.85
N ALA A 63 -10.38 3.78 11.81
CA ALA A 63 -10.95 4.96 11.18
C ALA A 63 -11.20 4.77 9.67
N LEU A 64 -10.46 3.87 9.01
CA LEU A 64 -10.69 3.53 7.61
C LEU A 64 -12.03 2.80 7.43
N LEU A 65 -12.39 1.91 8.37
CA LEU A 65 -13.68 1.22 8.35
C LEU A 65 -14.82 2.21 8.58
N ASP A 66 -14.63 3.15 9.51
CA ASP A 66 -15.60 4.19 9.79
C ASP A 66 -15.81 5.09 8.55
N GLN A 67 -14.73 5.45 7.85
CA GLN A 67 -14.80 6.20 6.60
C GLN A 67 -15.58 5.44 5.53
N VAL A 68 -15.25 4.18 5.28
CA VAL A 68 -15.96 3.37 4.27
C VAL A 68 -17.44 3.23 4.63
N ALA A 69 -17.79 3.05 5.91
CA ALA A 69 -19.19 2.99 6.33
C ALA A 69 -19.96 4.29 6.07
N ILE A 70 -19.28 5.44 6.09
CA ILE A 70 -19.86 6.76 5.79
C ILE A 70 -19.96 6.99 4.27
N GLU A 71 -18.90 6.65 3.53
CA GLU A 71 -18.77 6.95 2.10
C GLU A 71 -19.49 5.93 1.20
N ASP A 72 -19.49 4.66 1.60
CA ASP A 72 -20.12 3.54 0.88
C ASP A 72 -20.72 2.52 1.88
N PRO A 73 -21.87 2.86 2.50
CA PRO A 73 -22.51 2.00 3.49
C PRO A 73 -22.96 0.64 2.91
N ASP A 74 -23.18 0.55 1.60
CA ASP A 74 -23.60 -0.70 0.95
C ASP A 74 -22.41 -1.64 0.71
N GLU A 75 -21.21 -1.12 0.47
CA GLU A 75 -19.99 -1.94 0.34
C GLU A 75 -19.62 -2.64 1.64
N VAL A 76 -19.81 -1.97 2.79
CA VAL A 76 -19.62 -2.61 4.11
C VAL A 76 -20.59 -3.78 4.27
N ARG A 77 -21.88 -3.58 3.95
CA ARG A 77 -22.91 -4.63 4.05
C ARG A 77 -22.66 -5.83 3.13
N ARG A 78 -22.04 -5.64 1.97
CA ARG A 78 -21.71 -6.74 1.05
C ARG A 78 -20.58 -7.65 1.55
N ARG A 79 -19.75 -7.17 2.48
CA ARG A 79 -18.53 -7.87 2.93
C ARG A 79 -18.54 -8.29 4.40
N THR A 80 -19.60 -7.96 5.14
CA THR A 80 -19.80 -8.38 6.54
C THR A 80 -20.79 -9.53 6.60
#